data_AF-A0A8J3IGV7-F1
#
_entry.id   AF-A0A8J3IGV7-F1
#
_cell.length_a   1.000
_cell.length_b   1.000
_cell.length_c   1.000
_cell.angle_alpha   90.00
_cell.angle_beta   90.00
_cell.angle_gamma   90.00
#
_symmetry.space_group_name_H-M   'P 1'
#
loop_
_entity.id
_entity.type
_entity.pdbx_description
1 polymer ?
#
loop_
_entity_poly.entity_id
_entity_poly.type
_entity_poly.pdbx_seq_one_letter_code
_entity_poly.pdbx_strand_id
1 'polypeptide(L)'
;MIREGILLEKEPGLTTIFQGEEHPYVRCVIADIHDPERHFECRVLDESDISIAIGEPIRLEVVRVVTERRSGVVRFDCRLTHPSE
;
A
#
# COMPACT_ATOMS: atom_id res chain seq x y z
N MET A 1 -7.10 10.49 -0.49
CA MET A 1 -6.62 10.56 0.91
C MET A 1 -5.18 10.09 0.90
N ILE A 2 -4.26 10.75 1.60
CA ILE A 2 -2.85 10.34 1.64
C ILE A 2 -2.56 9.53 2.91
N ARG A 3 -1.75 8.48 2.77
CA ARG A 3 -1.13 7.73 3.86
C ARG A 3 0.38 7.86 3.75
N GLU A 4 1.00 8.34 4.82
CA GLU A 4 2.45 8.48 4.95
C GLU A 4 2.92 7.60 6.09
N GLY A 5 4.08 6.98 5.90
CA GLY A 5 4.61 6.03 6.86
C GLY A 5 5.97 5.49 6.50
N ILE A 6 6.46 4.54 7.30
CA ILE A 6 7.68 3.80 7.03
C ILE A 6 7.31 2.44 6.42
N LEU A 7 7.93 2.09 5.30
CA LEU A 7 7.74 0.79 4.67
C LEU A 7 8.36 -0.30 5.55
N LEU A 8 7.54 -1.23 6.06
CA LEU A 8 8.00 -2.33 6.90
C LEU A 8 8.21 -3.62 6.09
N GLU A 9 7.31 -3.89 5.16
CA GLU A 9 7.33 -5.09 4.33
C GLU A 9 6.90 -4.72 2.92
N LYS A 10 7.50 -5.35 1.91
CA LYS A 10 7.00 -5.32 0.53
C LYS A 10 7.11 -6.70 -0.14
N GLU A 11 6.12 -7.02 -0.95
CA GLU A 11 6.07 -8.23 -1.77
C GLU A 11 5.63 -7.85 -3.20
N PRO A 12 6.57 -7.82 -4.16
CA PRO A 12 6.30 -7.49 -5.55
C PRO A 12 5.79 -8.70 -6.36
N GLY A 13 5.36 -8.45 -7.60
CA GLY A 13 4.99 -9.50 -8.57
C GLY A 13 3.62 -10.14 -8.35
N LEU A 14 2.74 -9.52 -7.57
CA LEU A 14 1.38 -10.02 -7.31
C LEU A 14 0.37 -9.44 -8.32
N THR A 15 -0.76 -10.11 -8.52
CA THR A 15 -1.88 -9.59 -9.33
C THR A 15 -3.21 -9.66 -8.60
N THR A 16 -4.10 -8.69 -8.87
CA THR A 16 -5.45 -8.62 -8.31
C THR A 16 -6.44 -8.17 -9.37
N ILE A 17 -7.72 -8.51 -9.17
CA ILE A 17 -8.79 -7.89 -9.94
C ILE A 17 -9.15 -6.55 -9.28
N PHE A 18 -9.09 -5.46 -10.04
CA PHE A 18 -9.53 -4.13 -9.63
C PHE A 18 -10.40 -3.53 -10.73
N GLN A 19 -11.59 -3.04 -10.37
CA GLN A 19 -12.58 -2.48 -11.31
C GLN A 19 -12.95 -3.38 -12.51
N GLY A 20 -12.77 -4.70 -12.39
CA GLY A 20 -13.12 -5.67 -13.44
C GLY A 20 -11.96 -6.04 -14.35
N GLU A 21 -10.79 -5.46 -14.16
CA GLU A 21 -9.57 -5.77 -14.91
C GLU A 21 -8.51 -6.37 -13.96
N GLU A 22 -7.56 -7.11 -14.53
CA GLU A 22 -6.41 -7.63 -13.79
C GLU A 22 -5.31 -6.57 -13.75
N HIS A 23 -4.84 -6.25 -12.55
CA HIS A 23 -3.79 -5.27 -12.31
C HIS A 23 -2.65 -5.91 -11.52
N PRO A 24 -1.38 -5.66 -11.90
CA PRO A 24 -0.25 -5.96 -11.04
C PRO A 24 -0.32 -5.07 -9.79
N TYR A 25 0.22 -5.55 -8.69
CA TYR A 25 0.39 -4.75 -7.50
C TYR A 25 1.56 -5.21 -6.64
N VAL A 26 2.03 -4.32 -5.78
CA VAL A 26 2.95 -4.64 -4.68
C VAL A 26 2.16 -4.64 -3.37
N ARG A 27 2.20 -5.75 -2.62
CA ARG A 27 1.67 -5.77 -1.25
C ARG A 27 2.69 -5.08 -0.35
N CYS A 28 2.24 -4.14 0.46
CA CYS A 28 3.09 -3.43 1.42
C CYS A 28 2.46 -3.42 2.81
N VAL A 29 3.30 -3.38 3.84
CA VAL A 29 2.90 -2.99 5.20
C VAL A 29 3.63 -1.71 5.55
N ILE A 30 2.90 -0.70 6.02
CA ILE A 30 3.48 0.57 6.45
C ILE A 30 3.15 0.87 7.91
N ALA A 31 4.10 1.41 8.67
CA ALA A 31 3.87 2.01 9.99
C ALA A 31 3.44 3.46 9.83
N ASP A 32 2.39 3.91 10.54
CA ASP A 32 1.94 5.30 10.49
C ASP A 32 3.05 6.26 10.95
N ILE A 33 3.23 7.37 10.25
CA ILE A 33 4.27 8.36 10.58
C ILE A 33 4.02 9.06 11.93
N HIS A 34 2.78 9.13 12.39
CA HIS A 34 2.40 9.76 13.66
C HIS A 34 2.23 8.75 14.80
N ASP A 35 2.01 7.48 14.49
CA ASP A 35 1.83 6.40 15.45
C ASP A 35 2.47 5.09 14.92
N PRO A 36 3.77 4.87 15.17
CA PRO A 36 4.50 3.74 14.60
C PRO A 36 3.99 2.37 15.02
N GLU A 37 3.24 2.26 16.13
CA GLU A 37 2.61 0.99 16.56
C GLU A 37 1.42 0.61 15.67
N ARG A 38 0.88 1.59 14.92
CA ARG A 38 -0.24 1.40 14.01
C ARG A 38 0.25 1.06 12.62
N HIS A 39 0.02 -0.19 12.23
CA HIS A 39 0.38 -0.70 10.91
C HIS A 39 -0.81 -0.72 9.96
N PHE A 40 -0.55 -0.54 8.66
CA PHE A 40 -1.54 -0.65 7.61
C PHE A 40 -1.10 -1.60 6.52
N GLU A 41 -2.02 -2.46 6.10
CA GLU A 41 -1.86 -3.25 4.89
C GLU A 41 -2.27 -2.43 3.67
N CYS A 42 -1.37 -2.34 2.70
CA CYS A 42 -1.55 -1.60 1.46
C CYS A 42 -1.30 -2.49 0.24
N ARG A 43 -1.98 -2.18 -0.87
CA ARG A 43 -1.66 -2.68 -2.20
C ARG A 43 -1.40 -1.50 -3.11
N VAL A 44 -0.17 -1.37 -3.58
CA VAL A 44 0.19 -0.36 -4.57
C VAL A 44 -0.17 -0.92 -5.94
N LEU A 45 -1.29 -0.46 -6.49
CA LEU A 45 -1.80 -0.92 -7.79
C LEU A 45 -0.94 -0.40 -8.94
N ASP A 46 -1.00 -1.12 -10.07
CA ASP A 46 -0.36 -0.78 -11.34
C ASP A 46 1.18 -0.79 -11.29
N GLU A 47 1.76 -1.31 -10.20
CA GLU A 47 3.20 -1.44 -9.99
C GLU A 47 3.58 -2.92 -9.87
N SER A 48 4.61 -3.35 -10.60
CA SER A 48 5.17 -4.70 -10.50
C SER A 48 6.22 -4.81 -9.39
N ASP A 49 6.92 -3.71 -9.10
CA ASP A 49 7.80 -3.48 -7.94
C ASP A 49 7.84 -1.96 -7.65
N ILE A 50 8.28 -1.59 -6.45
CA ILE A 50 8.54 -0.19 -6.06
C ILE A 50 10.00 -0.02 -5.65
N SER A 51 10.61 1.12 -5.99
CA SER A 51 12.02 1.40 -5.70
C SER A 51 12.34 1.63 -4.23
N ILE A 52 11.32 1.89 -3.41
CA ILE A 52 11.45 2.23 -1.99
C ILE A 52 11.91 1.00 -1.20
N ALA A 53 12.94 1.19 -0.37
CA ALA A 53 13.48 0.12 0.46
C ALA A 53 12.69 -0.04 1.77
N ILE A 54 12.78 -1.23 2.37
CA ILE A 54 12.26 -1.44 3.73
C ILE A 54 13.02 -0.53 4.70
N GLY A 55 12.29 0.16 5.57
CA GLY A 55 12.80 1.16 6.50
C GLY A 55 12.75 2.60 5.96
N GLU A 56 12.41 2.79 4.69
CA GLU A 56 12.32 4.12 4.08
C GLU A 56 10.90 4.71 4.15
N PRO A 57 10.79 6.05 4.14
CA PRO A 57 9.50 6.71 4.07
C PRO A 57 8.79 6.44 2.74
N ILE A 58 7.48 6.21 2.82
CA ILE A 58 6.60 6.00 1.68
C ILE A 58 5.35 6.84 1.81
N ARG A 59 4.90 7.38 0.68
CA ARG A 59 3.67 8.16 0.56
C ARG A 59 2.74 7.51 -0.46
N LEU A 60 1.53 7.20 -0.01
CA LEU A 60 0.55 6.46 -0.79
C LEU A 60 -0.74 7.26 -0.90
N GLU A 61 -1.27 7.39 -2.11
CA GLU A 61 -2.62 7.89 -2.32
C GLU A 61 -3.61 6.72 -2.24
N VAL A 62 -4.47 6.74 -1.22
CA VAL A 62 -5.55 5.76 -1.07
C VAL A 62 -6.62 5.99 -2.13
N VAL A 63 -6.80 4.99 -2.98
CA VAL A 63 -7.84 4.94 -4.02
C VAL A 63 -9.09 4.26 -3.49
N ARG A 64 -8.94 3.19 -2.70
CA ARG A 64 -10.06 2.43 -2.15
C ARG A 64 -9.72 1.80 -0.81
N VAL A 65 -10.67 1.84 0.12
CA VAL A 65 -10.60 1.07 1.38
C VAL A 65 -11.34 -0.24 1.20
N VAL A 66 -10.68 -1.35 1.52
CA VAL A 66 -11.23 -2.70 1.45
C VAL A 66 -11.27 -3.28 2.85
N THR A 67 -12.48 -3.58 3.33
CA THR A 67 -12.67 -4.25 4.61
C THR A 67 -13.06 -5.70 4.35
N GLU A 68 -12.17 -6.62 4.69
CA GLU A 68 -12.45 -8.04 4.59
C GLU A 68 -13.20 -8.50 5.84
N ARG A 69 -14.53 -8.60 5.72
CA ARG A 69 -15.42 -8.93 6.84
C ARG A 69 -15.12 -10.26 7.53
N ARG A 70 -14.53 -11.23 6.80
CA ARG A 70 -14.21 -12.56 7.36
C ARG A 70 -12.96 -12.54 8.23
N SER A 71 -11.95 -11.76 7.86
CA SER A 71 -10.68 -11.64 8.59
C SER A 71 -10.65 -10.42 9.54
N GLY A 72 -11.58 -9.48 9.39
CA GLY A 72 -11.57 -8.20 10.09
C GLY A 72 -10.47 -7.25 9.60
N VAL A 73 -9.72 -7.63 8.57
CA VAL A 73 -8.58 -6.86 8.05
C VAL A 73 -9.10 -5.68 7.24
N VAL A 74 -8.50 -4.51 7.49
CA VAL A 74 -8.68 -3.31 6.68
C VAL A 74 -7.43 -3.15 5.82
N ARG A 75 -7.63 -3.20 4.51
CA ARG A 75 -6.59 -3.01 3.50
C ARG A 75 -6.87 -1.78 2.66
N PHE A 76 -5.83 -1.09 2.24
CA PHE A 76 -5.91 0.08 1.38
C PHE A 76 -5.37 -0.26 -0.01
N ASP A 77 -6.18 -0.07 -1.04
CA ASP A 77 -5.69 -0.04 -2.41
C ASP A 77 -5.23 1.38 -2.70
N CYS A 78 -3.98 1.50 -3.14
CA CYS A 78 -3.24 2.74 -3.20
C CYS A 78 -2.56 2.91 -4.56
N ARG A 79 -2.18 4.14 -4.85
CA ARG A 79 -1.16 4.48 -5.85
C ARG A 79 0.06 5.04 -5.17
N LEU A 80 1.23 4.73 -5.72
CA LEU A 80 2.47 5.34 -5.25
C LEU A 80 2.46 6.81 -5.64
N THR A 81 2.76 7.68 -4.69
CA THR A 81 3.00 9.09 -4.99
C THR A 81 4.47 9.37 -4.74
N HIS A 82 5.17 9.88 -5.73
CA HIS A 82 6.48 10.46 -5.48
C HIS A 82 6.30 11.72 -4.63
N PRO A 83 7.19 11.99 -3.66
CA PRO A 83 7.27 13.32 -3.10
C PRO A 83 7.52 14.27 -4.28
N SER A 84 6.58 15.18 -4.55
CA SER A 84 6.81 16.30 -5.47
C SER A 84 8.09 17.01 -5.01
N GLU A 85 9.07 17.08 -5.91
CA GLU A 85 10.35 17.79 -5.72
C GLU A 85 10.20 19.19 -5.14
#